data_AF-A0A3C1L4R7-F1
#
_entry.id   AF-A0A3C1L4R7-F1
#
_cell.length_a   1.000
_cell.length_b   1.000
_cell.length_c   1.000
_cell.angle_alpha   90.00
_cell.angle_beta   90.00
_cell.angle_gamma   90.00
#
_symmetry.space_group_name_H-M   'P 1'
#
loop_
_entity.id
_entity.type
_entity.pdbx_description
1 polymer ?
#
loop_
_entity_poly.entity_id
_entity_poly.type
_entity_poly.pdbx_seq_one_letter_code
_entity_poly.pdbx_strand_id
1 'polypeptide(L)'
;MAATVVAVNWEQLVQGVELPFHPDLKVPALVEVRLPVPQPQPITDVEATAHADVVERLAGHVTPGMTVAVGGGSRGLTDRVALMRGAISGLRALGAEPFVVPAMGSHGGAKAQGQRAMLESLGMTEEALGAEIRATMETVEVARTAAGMPLYLDLHAAGADRIFPVNRIKPHTCF
;
A
#
# COMPACT_ATOMS: atom_id res chain seq x y z
N MET A 1 11.00 -20.19 -12.91
CA MET A 1 9.69 -20.03 -13.55
C MET A 1 9.38 -18.54 -13.56
N ALA A 2 9.47 -17.89 -14.71
CA ALA A 2 9.31 -16.45 -14.83
C ALA A 2 7.82 -16.08 -14.71
N ALA A 3 7.49 -15.19 -13.77
CA ALA A 3 6.15 -14.65 -13.63
C ALA A 3 5.84 -13.78 -14.85
N THR A 4 4.88 -14.20 -15.65
CA THR A 4 4.35 -13.42 -16.77
C THR A 4 3.68 -12.18 -16.19
N VAL A 5 4.34 -11.03 -16.33
CA VAL A 5 3.70 -9.73 -16.11
C VAL A 5 2.56 -9.64 -17.13
N VAL A 6 1.32 -9.73 -16.67
CA VAL A 6 0.16 -9.45 -17.51
C VAL A 6 0.22 -7.98 -17.86
N ALA A 7 0.76 -7.67 -19.04
CA ALA A 7 0.73 -6.34 -19.60
C ALA A 7 -0.74 -5.91 -19.66
N VAL A 8 -1.08 -4.83 -18.95
CA VAL A 8 -2.39 -4.21 -19.11
C VAL A 8 -2.45 -3.73 -20.56
N ASN A 9 -3.25 -4.40 -21.38
CA ASN A 9 -3.40 -4.06 -22.79
C ASN A 9 -4.09 -2.69 -22.88
N TRP A 10 -3.31 -1.63 -23.11
CA TRP A 10 -3.86 -0.29 -23.33
C TRP A 10 -4.83 -0.24 -24.51
N GLU A 11 -4.72 -1.12 -25.50
CA GLU A 11 -5.72 -1.21 -26.59
C GLU A 11 -7.11 -1.56 -26.06
N GLN A 12 -7.21 -2.40 -25.03
CA GLN A 12 -8.49 -2.82 -24.45
C GLN A 12 -9.19 -1.67 -23.69
N LEU A 13 -8.43 -0.73 -23.14
CA LEU A 13 -8.98 0.51 -22.55
C LEU A 13 -9.36 1.55 -23.60
N VAL A 14 -8.66 1.57 -24.74
CA VAL A 14 -8.94 2.48 -25.87
C VAL A 14 -10.14 2.03 -26.69
N GLN A 15 -10.39 0.73 -26.79
CA GLN A 15 -11.56 0.18 -27.49
C GLN A 15 -12.90 0.50 -26.83
N GLY A 16 -12.88 1.00 -25.57
CA GLY A 16 -14.09 1.21 -24.78
C GLY A 16 -14.71 -0.11 -24.33
N VAL A 17 -15.64 -0.02 -23.38
CA VAL A 17 -16.43 -1.18 -22.95
C VAL A 17 -17.82 -1.02 -23.55
N GLU A 18 -18.23 -1.94 -24.42
CA GLU A 18 -19.64 -2.07 -24.81
C GLU A 18 -20.42 -2.64 -23.63
N LEU A 19 -20.86 -1.74 -22.75
CA LEU A 19 -21.84 -2.09 -21.74
C LEU A 19 -23.22 -2.04 -22.39
N PRO A 20 -24.12 -3.02 -22.12
CA PRO A 20 -25.50 -2.91 -22.53
C PRO A 20 -26.16 -1.79 -21.73
N PHE A 21 -26.05 -0.57 -22.24
CA PHE A 21 -26.73 0.58 -21.65
C PHE A 21 -28.24 0.42 -21.89
N HIS A 22 -29.03 0.64 -20.85
CA HIS A 22 -30.48 0.66 -20.95
C HIS A 22 -30.90 1.68 -22.02
N PRO A 23 -31.93 1.43 -22.85
CA PRO A 23 -32.37 2.36 -23.90
C PRO A 23 -32.74 3.76 -23.37
N ASP A 24 -33.12 3.86 -22.10
CA ASP A 24 -33.42 5.14 -21.44
C ASP A 24 -32.19 5.88 -20.88
N LEU A 25 -30.99 5.29 -20.96
CA LEU A 25 -29.77 5.95 -20.50
C LEU A 25 -29.44 7.12 -21.40
N LYS A 26 -29.68 8.33 -20.90
CA LYS A 26 -29.20 9.57 -21.50
C LYS A 26 -27.88 9.94 -20.82
N VAL A 27 -26.77 9.74 -21.53
CA VAL A 27 -25.48 10.29 -21.08
C VAL A 27 -25.59 11.81 -21.13
N PRO A 28 -25.32 12.54 -20.03
CA PRO A 28 -25.37 13.99 -20.05
C PRO A 28 -24.31 14.55 -21.00
N ALA A 29 -24.49 15.79 -21.45
CA ALA A 29 -23.44 16.47 -22.20
C ALA A 29 -22.15 16.49 -21.37
N LEU A 30 -21.11 15.84 -21.87
CA LEU A 30 -19.79 15.83 -21.25
C LEU A 30 -18.99 17.00 -21.81
N VAL A 31 -18.26 17.69 -20.95
CA VAL A 31 -17.35 18.78 -21.32
C VAL A 31 -15.92 18.34 -21.00
N GLU A 32 -15.01 18.51 -21.96
CA GLU A 32 -13.58 18.27 -21.71
C GLU A 32 -13.07 19.29 -20.68
N VAL A 33 -12.52 18.81 -19.57
CA VAL A 33 -11.82 19.62 -18.59
C VAL A 33 -10.34 19.24 -18.61
N ARG A 34 -9.48 20.22 -18.90
CA ARG A 34 -8.03 20.04 -18.81
C ARG A 34 -7.58 20.32 -17.38
N LEU A 35 -7.19 19.26 -16.68
CA LEU A 35 -6.63 19.36 -15.34
C LEU A 35 -5.09 19.35 -15.44
N PRO A 36 -4.38 20.32 -14.84
CA PRO A 36 -2.93 20.22 -14.71
C PRO A 36 -2.60 19.07 -13.76
N VAL A 37 -2.19 17.92 -14.31
CA VAL A 37 -1.72 16.79 -13.52
C VAL A 37 -0.21 16.94 -13.34
N PRO A 38 0.31 17.07 -12.11
CA PRO A 38 1.74 17.09 -11.88
C PRO A 38 2.39 15.84 -12.46
N GLN A 39 3.41 16.03 -13.30
CA GLN A 39 4.24 14.95 -13.84
C GLN A 39 5.68 15.14 -13.36
N PRO A 40 5.98 14.74 -12.12
CA PRO A 40 7.36 14.77 -11.63
C PRO A 40 8.23 13.81 -12.44
N GLN A 41 9.55 14.03 -12.39
CA GLN A 41 10.50 13.11 -12.99
C GLN A 41 10.31 11.70 -12.38
N PRO A 42 10.20 10.64 -13.19
CA PRO A 42 10.11 9.28 -12.69
C PRO A 42 11.37 8.88 -11.91
N ILE A 43 11.18 8.15 -10.82
CA ILE A 43 12.26 7.49 -10.09
C ILE A 43 12.66 6.23 -10.86
N THR A 44 13.95 6.10 -11.19
CA THR A 44 14.47 4.97 -11.98
C THR A 44 14.85 3.75 -11.14
N ASP A 45 15.29 3.98 -9.91
CA ASP A 45 15.59 2.92 -8.93
C ASP A 45 14.78 3.16 -7.65
N VAL A 46 13.58 2.57 -7.62
CA VAL A 46 12.62 2.75 -6.52
C VAL A 46 13.14 2.17 -5.22
N GLU A 47 13.86 1.04 -5.26
CA GLU A 47 14.38 0.38 -4.06
C GLU A 47 15.50 1.20 -3.41
N ALA A 48 16.51 1.59 -4.20
CA ALA A 48 17.62 2.39 -3.69
C ALA A 48 17.17 3.77 -3.22
N THR A 49 16.24 4.40 -3.94
CA THR A 49 15.69 5.71 -3.55
C THR A 49 14.91 5.60 -2.25
N ALA A 50 14.02 4.61 -2.11
CA ALA A 50 13.26 4.42 -0.88
C ALA A 50 14.15 4.10 0.33
N HIS A 51 15.22 3.32 0.13
CA HIS A 51 16.22 3.07 1.16
C HIS A 51 16.87 4.38 1.64
N ALA A 52 17.40 5.16 0.69
CA ALA A 52 18.09 6.41 0.99
C ALA A 52 17.16 7.40 1.70
N ASP A 53 15.93 7.57 1.20
CA ASP A 53 14.94 8.47 1.80
C ASP A 53 14.59 8.07 3.24
N VAL A 54 14.43 6.77 3.52
CA VAL A 54 14.16 6.29 4.88
C VAL A 54 15.35 6.59 5.79
N VAL A 55 16.58 6.29 5.37
CA VAL A 55 17.78 6.54 6.18
C VAL A 55 17.93 8.03 6.45
N GLU A 56 17.84 8.87 5.42
CA GLU A 56 18.02 10.32 5.52
C GLU A 56 16.96 10.96 6.44
N ARG A 57 15.68 10.60 6.24
CA ARG A 57 14.58 11.27 6.94
C ARG A 57 14.34 10.75 8.34
N LEU A 58 14.67 9.48 8.61
CA LEU A 58 14.30 8.81 9.86
C LEU A 58 15.48 8.50 10.80
N ALA A 59 16.73 8.85 10.44
CA ALA A 59 17.89 8.58 11.29
C ALA A 59 17.76 9.09 12.74
N GLY A 60 17.10 10.23 12.96
CA GLY A 60 16.86 10.79 14.29
C GLY A 60 15.62 10.25 15.02
N HIS A 61 14.85 9.35 14.39
CA HIS A 61 13.56 8.87 14.88
C HIS A 61 13.54 7.36 15.17
N VAL A 62 14.57 6.64 14.74
CA VAL A 62 14.72 5.20 14.92
C VAL A 62 15.74 4.93 16.02
N THR A 63 15.39 4.06 16.95
CA THR A 63 16.32 3.52 17.95
C THR A 63 16.65 2.06 17.63
N PRO A 64 17.88 1.58 17.85
CA PRO A 64 18.22 0.18 17.65
C PRO A 64 17.28 -0.77 18.41
N GLY A 65 16.83 -1.84 17.74
CA GLY A 65 15.87 -2.82 18.27
C GLY A 65 14.41 -2.39 18.22
N MET A 66 14.11 -1.16 17.79
CA MET A 66 12.74 -0.66 17.67
C MET A 66 11.96 -1.48 16.63
N THR A 67 10.80 -1.97 17.01
CA THR A 67 9.90 -2.68 16.10
C THR A 67 9.08 -1.72 15.25
N VAL A 68 9.01 -1.97 13.95
CA VAL A 68 8.28 -1.09 13.01
C VAL A 68 7.31 -1.91 12.17
N ALA A 69 6.01 -1.66 12.34
CA ALA A 69 4.96 -2.28 11.54
C ALA A 69 4.83 -1.54 10.18
N VAL A 70 5.26 -2.18 9.11
CA VAL A 70 5.21 -1.64 7.74
C VAL A 70 3.93 -2.10 7.04
N GLY A 71 3.11 -1.16 6.58
CA GLY A 71 1.81 -1.48 5.96
C GLY A 71 1.94 -1.99 4.52
N GLY A 72 1.55 -3.25 4.27
CA GLY A 72 1.42 -3.81 2.92
C GLY A 72 -0.03 -3.74 2.40
N GLY A 73 -0.27 -3.07 1.28
CA GLY A 73 -1.63 -2.82 0.78
C GLY A 73 -1.86 -3.15 -0.70
N SER A 74 -3.13 -3.34 -1.06
CA SER A 74 -3.56 -3.68 -2.43
C SER A 74 -3.88 -2.49 -3.34
N ARG A 75 -3.67 -1.24 -2.87
CA ARG A 75 -4.14 0.00 -3.54
C ARG A 75 -3.36 0.47 -4.78
N GLY A 76 -2.70 -0.45 -5.48
CA GLY A 76 -2.10 -0.19 -6.79
C GLY A 76 -0.90 0.77 -6.77
N LEU A 77 0.18 0.40 -6.07
CA LEU A 77 1.48 1.06 -6.12
C LEU A 77 2.32 0.50 -7.28
N THR A 78 2.91 1.36 -8.10
CA THR A 78 3.95 0.95 -9.06
C THR A 78 5.18 0.49 -8.30
N ASP A 79 5.84 -0.59 -8.74
CA ASP A 79 7.06 -1.15 -8.12
C ASP A 79 6.93 -1.41 -6.61
N ARG A 80 5.73 -1.82 -6.17
CA ARG A 80 5.37 -2.01 -4.75
C ARG A 80 6.37 -2.87 -3.96
N VAL A 81 6.92 -3.92 -4.58
CA VAL A 81 7.87 -4.83 -3.93
C VAL A 81 9.20 -4.13 -3.72
N ALA A 82 9.73 -3.47 -4.76
CA ALA A 82 10.97 -2.68 -4.67
C ALA A 82 10.85 -1.55 -3.64
N LEU A 83 9.72 -0.83 -3.63
CA LEU A 83 9.43 0.21 -2.65
C LEU A 83 9.45 -0.31 -1.21
N MET A 84 8.75 -1.43 -0.95
CA MET A 84 8.70 -2.05 0.36
C MET A 84 10.07 -2.57 0.80
N ARG A 85 10.82 -3.23 -0.10
CA ARG A 85 12.21 -3.69 0.17
C ARG A 85 13.13 -2.52 0.52
N GLY A 86 13.04 -1.43 -0.24
CA GLY A 86 13.80 -0.22 0.03
C GLY A 86 13.49 0.36 1.41
N ALA A 87 12.21 0.50 1.75
CA ALA A 87 11.79 0.98 3.06
C ALA A 87 12.25 0.06 4.21
N ILE A 88 12.05 -1.25 4.07
CA ILE A 88 12.46 -2.26 5.06
C ILE A 88 13.97 -2.24 5.26
N SER A 89 14.75 -2.21 4.17
CA SER A 89 16.21 -2.20 4.26
C SER A 89 16.75 -0.89 4.85
N GLY A 90 16.12 0.25 4.56
CA GLY A 90 16.46 1.54 5.17
C GLY A 90 16.19 1.54 6.68
N LEU A 91 15.04 1.01 7.10
CA LEU A 91 14.72 0.87 8.53
C LEU A 91 15.73 -0.03 9.25
N ARG A 92 16.12 -1.15 8.62
CA ARG A 92 17.15 -2.05 9.16
C ARG A 92 18.53 -1.40 9.23
N ALA A 93 18.90 -0.58 8.25
CA ALA A 93 20.17 0.16 8.27
C ALA A 93 20.23 1.14 9.46
N LEU A 94 19.08 1.65 9.91
CA LEU A 94 18.96 2.45 11.12
C LEU A 94 18.87 1.62 12.42
N GLY A 95 18.89 0.29 12.32
CA GLY A 95 18.85 -0.62 13.46
C GLY A 95 17.45 -1.03 13.93
N ALA A 96 16.39 -0.70 13.19
CA ALA A 96 15.04 -1.18 13.51
C ALA A 96 14.84 -2.66 13.13
N GLU A 97 13.80 -3.26 13.71
CA GLU A 97 13.32 -4.61 13.42
C GLU A 97 11.93 -4.54 12.73
N PRO A 98 11.89 -4.25 11.42
CA PRO A 98 10.64 -4.10 10.69
C PRO A 98 9.96 -5.44 10.38
N PHE A 99 8.64 -5.46 10.44
CA PHE A 99 7.77 -6.54 9.97
C PHE A 99 6.58 -5.96 9.20
N VAL A 100 5.96 -6.76 8.35
CA VAL A 100 4.87 -6.32 7.48
C VAL A 100 3.53 -6.70 8.09
N VAL A 101 2.59 -5.75 8.07
CA VAL A 101 1.18 -6.00 8.43
C VAL A 101 0.29 -5.76 7.20
N PRO A 102 -0.72 -6.61 6.93
CA PRO A 102 -1.66 -6.37 5.84
C PRO A 102 -2.55 -5.14 6.11
N ALA A 103 -2.29 -4.03 5.42
CA ALA A 103 -3.11 -2.82 5.43
C ALA A 103 -4.25 -2.93 4.41
N MET A 104 -5.11 -3.95 4.57
CA MET A 104 -6.05 -4.43 3.55
C MET A 104 -7.51 -4.01 3.78
N GLY A 105 -7.89 -3.63 5.00
CA GLY A 105 -9.29 -3.44 5.35
C GLY A 105 -10.09 -4.73 5.13
N SER A 106 -11.24 -4.64 4.46
CA SER A 106 -12.12 -5.79 4.19
C SER A 106 -11.63 -6.75 3.09
N HIS A 107 -10.55 -6.41 2.38
CA HIS A 107 -9.99 -7.27 1.34
C HIS A 107 -9.53 -8.63 1.91
N GLY A 108 -9.42 -9.64 1.03
CA GLY A 108 -9.10 -11.01 1.47
C GLY A 108 -10.23 -11.66 2.27
N GLY A 109 -11.47 -11.18 2.10
CA GLY A 109 -12.64 -11.70 2.80
C GLY A 109 -12.64 -11.43 4.31
N ALA A 110 -11.93 -10.40 4.76
CA ALA A 110 -11.76 -10.07 6.19
C ALA A 110 -11.27 -11.26 7.04
N LYS A 111 -10.33 -12.03 6.49
CA LYS A 111 -9.64 -13.13 7.18
C LYS A 111 -8.13 -12.95 7.04
N ALA A 112 -7.39 -13.23 8.11
CA ALA A 112 -5.92 -13.11 8.13
C ALA A 112 -5.26 -13.88 6.98
N GLN A 113 -5.67 -15.13 6.77
CA GLN A 113 -5.14 -15.98 5.69
C GLN A 113 -5.48 -15.42 4.29
N GLY A 114 -6.67 -14.84 4.11
CA GLY A 114 -7.07 -14.24 2.84
C GLY A 114 -6.35 -12.93 2.56
N GLN A 115 -6.06 -12.12 3.59
CA GLN A 115 -5.22 -10.93 3.44
C GLN A 115 -3.77 -11.28 3.12
N ARG A 116 -3.22 -12.33 3.76
CA ARG A 116 -1.88 -12.86 3.43
C ARG A 116 -1.81 -13.35 1.98
N ALA A 117 -2.78 -14.17 1.54
CA ALA A 117 -2.85 -14.62 0.15
C ALA A 117 -2.96 -13.46 -0.84
N MET A 118 -3.66 -12.38 -0.47
CA MET A 118 -3.71 -11.17 -1.30
C MET A 118 -2.35 -10.50 -1.43
N LEU A 119 -1.58 -10.34 -0.35
CA LEU A 119 -0.21 -9.84 -0.42
C LEU A 119 0.66 -10.71 -1.34
N GLU A 120 0.60 -12.03 -1.17
CA GLU A 120 1.37 -12.98 -1.96
C GLU A 120 1.04 -12.87 -3.46
N SER A 121 -0.24 -12.77 -3.82
CA SER A 121 -0.67 -12.53 -5.22
C SER A 121 -0.18 -11.22 -5.82
N LEU A 122 0.20 -10.24 -4.97
CA LEU A 122 0.79 -8.97 -5.38
C LEU A 122 2.32 -9.02 -5.43
N GLY A 123 2.91 -10.21 -5.24
CA GLY A 123 4.36 -10.41 -5.19
C GLY A 123 4.99 -10.05 -3.84
N MET A 124 4.19 -9.76 -2.82
CA MET A 124 4.65 -9.46 -1.47
C MET A 124 4.70 -10.75 -0.64
N THR A 125 5.78 -11.52 -0.79
CA THR A 125 6.09 -12.67 0.07
C THR A 125 7.16 -12.27 1.10
N GLU A 126 7.29 -13.04 2.18
CA GLU A 126 8.34 -12.81 3.19
C GLU A 126 9.74 -12.88 2.57
N GLU A 127 9.95 -13.81 1.64
CA GLU A 127 11.19 -13.93 0.87
C GLU A 127 11.45 -12.69 -0.01
N ALA A 128 10.44 -12.26 -0.77
CA ALA A 128 10.58 -11.11 -1.66
C ALA A 128 10.83 -9.81 -0.88
N LEU A 129 10.22 -9.66 0.29
CA LEU A 129 10.35 -8.46 1.12
C LEU A 129 11.55 -8.51 2.08
N GLY A 130 12.06 -9.71 2.38
CA GLY A 130 13.09 -9.93 3.39
C GLY A 130 12.60 -9.68 4.83
N ALA A 131 11.30 -9.70 5.07
CA ALA A 131 10.68 -9.43 6.37
C ALA A 131 9.46 -10.32 6.62
N GLU A 132 9.20 -10.63 7.89
CA GLU A 132 8.04 -11.39 8.35
C GLU A 132 6.72 -10.67 7.98
N ILE A 133 5.69 -11.43 7.59
CA ILE A 133 4.33 -10.93 7.38
C ILE A 133 3.44 -11.42 8.54
N ARG A 134 3.03 -10.48 9.40
CA ARG A 134 2.13 -10.72 10.53
C ARG A 134 0.71 -10.34 10.16
N ALA A 135 -0.12 -11.34 9.84
CA ALA A 135 -1.53 -11.14 9.50
C ALA A 135 -2.43 -11.58 10.66
N THR A 136 -3.33 -10.69 11.09
CA THR A 136 -4.38 -11.00 12.07
C THR A 136 -5.68 -10.29 11.70
N MET A 137 -6.79 -10.74 12.29
CA MET A 137 -8.04 -9.97 12.31
C MET A 137 -8.36 -9.43 13.71
N GLU A 138 -7.52 -9.76 14.70
CA GLU A 138 -7.65 -9.23 16.05
C GLU A 138 -7.31 -7.74 16.05
N THR A 139 -8.13 -6.98 16.77
CA THR A 139 -7.95 -5.54 16.91
C THR A 139 -8.02 -5.15 18.37
N VAL A 140 -7.36 -4.06 18.70
CA VAL A 140 -7.38 -3.45 20.03
C VAL A 140 -7.91 -2.03 19.91
N GLU A 141 -8.68 -1.60 20.91
CA GLU A 141 -9.12 -0.21 21.01
C GLU A 141 -7.92 0.65 21.44
N VAL A 142 -7.50 1.57 20.58
CA VAL A 142 -6.31 2.43 20.82
C VAL A 142 -6.67 3.84 21.28
N ALA A 143 -7.90 4.28 20.99
CA ALA A 143 -8.37 5.62 21.35
C ALA A 143 -9.90 5.69 21.23
N ARG A 144 -10.46 6.81 21.69
CA ARG A 144 -11.85 7.21 21.44
C ARG A 144 -11.89 8.62 20.88
N THR A 145 -12.84 8.90 19.99
CA THR A 145 -13.10 10.27 19.52
C THR A 145 -13.69 11.13 20.65
N ALA A 146 -13.74 12.46 20.47
CA ALA A 146 -14.38 13.36 21.42
C ALA A 146 -15.86 13.03 21.68
N ALA A 147 -16.53 12.37 20.72
CA ALA A 147 -17.90 11.89 20.84
C ALA A 147 -18.02 10.46 21.42
N GLY A 148 -16.91 9.87 21.87
CA GLY A 148 -16.87 8.54 22.51
C GLY A 148 -16.78 7.34 21.56
N MET A 149 -16.67 7.56 20.24
CA MET A 149 -16.56 6.48 19.25
C MET A 149 -15.20 5.78 19.38
N PRO A 150 -15.14 4.45 19.58
CA PRO A 150 -13.88 3.72 19.68
C PRO A 150 -13.14 3.68 18.33
N LEU A 151 -11.81 3.81 18.41
CA LEU A 151 -10.87 3.64 17.31
C LEU A 151 -10.09 2.36 17.54
N TYR A 152 -10.19 1.44 16.59
CA TYR A 152 -9.52 0.15 16.63
C TYR A 152 -8.34 0.12 15.68
N LEU A 153 -7.30 -0.60 16.07
CA LEU A 153 -6.14 -0.88 15.24
C LEU A 153 -5.81 -2.38 15.28
N ASP A 154 -5.20 -2.88 14.22
CA ASP A 154 -4.60 -4.21 14.15
C ASP A 154 -3.70 -4.48 15.38
N LEU A 155 -3.84 -5.66 15.99
CA LEU A 155 -3.11 -6.01 17.22
C LEU A 155 -1.59 -5.90 17.06
N HIS A 156 -1.03 -6.35 15.93
CA HIS A 156 0.42 -6.31 15.73
C HIS A 156 0.90 -4.89 15.44
N ALA A 157 0.16 -4.12 14.66
CA ALA A 157 0.49 -2.72 14.40
C ALA A 157 0.40 -1.87 15.69
N ALA A 158 -0.61 -2.11 16.53
CA ALA A 158 -0.76 -1.43 17.81
C ALA A 158 0.33 -1.81 18.83
N GLY A 159 0.85 -3.03 18.75
CA GLY A 159 1.95 -3.52 19.59
C GLY A 159 3.35 -3.13 19.12
N ALA A 160 3.50 -2.50 17.95
CA ALA A 160 4.78 -2.03 17.45
C ALA A 160 5.16 -0.68 18.08
N ASP A 161 6.46 -0.40 18.20
CA ASP A 161 6.95 0.89 18.69
C ASP A 161 6.60 2.03 17.71
N ARG A 162 6.57 1.72 16.40
CA ARG A 162 6.19 2.64 15.31
C ARG A 162 5.43 1.92 14.21
N ILE A 163 4.64 2.68 13.47
CA ILE A 163 3.95 2.23 12.26
C ILE A 163 4.51 3.03 11.09
N PHE A 164 4.84 2.35 9.99
CA PHE A 164 5.28 2.94 8.74
C PHE A 164 4.23 2.70 7.64
N PRO A 165 3.37 3.69 7.35
CA PRO A 165 2.38 3.56 6.29
C PRO A 165 3.01 3.68 4.89
N VAL A 166 2.80 2.69 4.02
CA VAL A 166 3.24 2.73 2.61
C VAL A 166 2.04 3.02 1.72
N ASN A 167 1.99 4.23 1.15
CA ASN A 167 0.80 4.76 0.48
C ASN A 167 1.10 5.37 -0.89
N ARG A 168 0.05 5.48 -1.71
CA ARG A 168 0.05 6.29 -2.93
C ARG A 168 -0.80 7.54 -2.72
N ILE A 169 -0.27 8.69 -3.13
CA ILE A 169 -1.05 9.93 -3.22
C ILE A 169 -1.66 10.01 -4.63
N LYS A 170 -2.98 10.18 -4.72
CA LYS A 170 -3.68 10.40 -5.99
C LYS A 170 -4.87 11.34 -5.79
N PRO A 171 -5.33 12.05 -6.83
CA PRO A 171 -6.63 12.71 -6.80
C PRO A 171 -7.72 11.71 -6.41
N HIS A 172 -8.55 12.07 -5.43
CA HIS A 172 -9.71 11.30 -5.05
C HIS A 172 -10.90 11.73 -5.90
N THR A 173 -11.69 10.79 -6.41
CA THR A 173 -12.82 11.03 -7.32
C THR A 173 -14.06 11.60 -6.63
N CYS A 174 -13.93 12.06 -5.39
CA CYS A 174 -15.06 12.56 -4.60
C CYS A 174 -14.73 13.95 -4.09
N PHE A 175 -14.90 14.97 -4.95
CA PHE A 175 -15.02 16.38 -4.56
C PHE A 175 -15.92 17.08 -5.58
#